data_AF-A0A2B4S545-F1
#
_entry.id   AF-A0A2B4S545-F1
#
_cell.length_a   1.000
_cell.length_b   1.000
_cell.length_c   1.000
_cell.angle_alpha   90.00
_cell.angle_beta   90.00
_cell.angle_gamma   90.00
#
_symmetry.space_group_name_H-M   'P 1'
#
loop_
_entity.id
_entity.type
_entity.pdbx_description
1 polymer ?
#
loop_
_entity_poly.entity_id
_entity_poly.type
_entity_poly.pdbx_seq_one_letter_code
_entity_poly.pdbx_strand_id
1 'polypeptide(L)'
;MGFKGAIYAGMILVTVLLRHAAGQTIGKCDLTTFTNGGQQCQRTMISNLKNNASLNCSFEYGRQSICLNGRVSGCVDGVPPYDAFKREIVQLLELLVYHCGQLSFDVSSMNPLLLNLVGCDAGKLKEMVSCWDEFRTTFNASRNDSSLCSKYAEGKQKCTNKARESCKSICQYITKDAYNPFCANGTDPPAQTALFDCNPLPSCTNIVVYENAMKCDTKSIKDFASGENCNTVLPKNKNCLREELVKKCSSVQEDKFFDDSVKTLRATLMVEQFFCNKVTLDKAAIHENVKTGDCQQEFFTDAEKCAEPFRSIYSNSVEKKSQEVCTSFAVAKKCLNKVHEESCNFDESTLKAILFNDENPFCENGKDPLKNGVNGAQATIPFLFVISIVFSLVAP
;
A
#
# COMPACT_ATOMS: atom_id res chain seq x y z
N MET A 1 10.70 -1.45 -31.36
CA MET A 1 9.73 -0.84 -30.43
C MET A 1 8.98 -1.99 -29.73
N GLY A 2 8.95 -2.16 -28.41
CA GLY A 2 9.69 -1.51 -27.35
C GLY A 2 9.42 -2.26 -26.04
N PHE A 3 10.24 -3.28 -25.72
CA PHE A 3 10.07 -4.08 -24.51
C PHE A 3 10.57 -3.32 -23.27
N LYS A 4 9.67 -3.04 -22.33
CA LYS A 4 9.98 -2.61 -20.96
C LYS A 4 9.13 -3.44 -20.00
N GLY A 5 9.77 -4.00 -18.96
CA GLY A 5 9.13 -4.81 -17.93
C GLY A 5 10.19 -5.35 -16.99
N ALA A 6 10.49 -4.60 -15.93
CA ALA A 6 11.54 -4.91 -14.96
C ALA A 6 10.93 -5.31 -13.62
N ILE A 7 11.45 -6.38 -13.03
CA ILE A 7 10.99 -6.98 -11.79
C ILE A 7 12.19 -7.70 -11.17
N TYR A 8 12.35 -7.67 -9.85
CA TYR A 8 13.51 -8.26 -9.14
C TYR A 8 13.05 -9.14 -7.96
N ALA A 9 13.90 -9.79 -7.15
CA ALA A 9 13.40 -10.72 -6.11
C ALA A 9 13.93 -10.55 -4.67
N GLY A 10 15.23 -10.75 -4.42
CA GLY A 10 15.84 -10.82 -3.07
C GLY A 10 16.05 -9.45 -2.40
N MET A 11 15.06 -8.57 -2.51
CA MET A 11 15.12 -7.11 -2.37
C MET A 11 15.56 -6.55 -1.02
N ILE A 12 15.32 -7.31 0.03
CA ILE A 12 15.22 -6.82 1.41
C ILE A 12 16.45 -6.05 1.91
N LEU A 13 17.67 -6.39 1.46
CA LEU A 13 18.88 -5.68 1.90
C LEU A 13 19.14 -4.33 1.23
N VAL A 14 18.56 -4.05 0.06
CA VAL A 14 19.04 -2.97 -0.81
C VAL A 14 18.43 -1.63 -0.41
N THR A 15 17.11 -1.60 -0.28
CA THR A 15 16.37 -0.33 -0.16
C THR A 15 16.58 0.37 1.17
N VAL A 16 16.86 -0.36 2.26
CA VAL A 16 16.91 0.25 3.60
C VAL A 16 18.30 0.79 3.95
N LEU A 17 19.36 0.23 3.37
CA LEU A 17 20.67 0.87 3.37
C LEU A 17 20.69 2.12 2.46
N LEU A 18 19.82 2.17 1.46
CA LEU A 18 19.76 3.21 0.42
C LEU A 18 18.63 4.24 0.62
N ARG A 19 18.32 4.65 1.86
CA ARG A 19 17.58 5.92 2.08
C ARG A 19 18.37 7.18 1.66
N HIS A 20 19.64 7.05 1.24
CA HIS A 20 20.53 8.19 0.94
C HIS A 20 21.33 8.12 -0.38
N ALA A 21 21.10 7.16 -1.28
CA ALA A 21 21.76 7.18 -2.59
C ALA A 21 20.89 6.56 -3.71
N ALA A 22 20.78 7.28 -4.82
CA ALA A 22 20.07 6.82 -6.01
C ALA A 22 20.88 5.74 -6.75
N GLY A 23 20.45 4.48 -6.69
CA GLY A 23 21.05 3.36 -7.43
C GLY A 23 20.30 2.03 -7.26
N GLN A 24 20.25 1.20 -8.31
CA GLN A 24 19.59 -0.12 -8.31
C GLN A 24 20.61 -1.28 -8.19
N THR A 25 21.57 -1.20 -7.28
CA THR A 25 22.67 -2.16 -7.15
C THR A 25 22.69 -2.88 -5.79
N ILE A 26 23.05 -4.17 -5.81
CA ILE A 26 23.39 -4.95 -4.62
C ILE A 26 24.91 -5.07 -4.57
N GLY A 27 25.55 -4.17 -3.81
CA GLY A 27 27.00 -4.03 -3.80
C GLY A 27 27.56 -3.81 -5.21
N LYS A 28 28.29 -4.81 -5.73
CA LYS A 28 28.91 -4.83 -7.06
C LYS A 28 27.96 -5.21 -8.21
N CYS A 29 26.83 -5.85 -7.91
CA CYS A 29 25.91 -6.36 -8.93
C CYS A 29 24.76 -5.38 -9.18
N ASP A 30 24.29 -5.30 -10.43
CA ASP A 30 22.93 -4.82 -10.65
C ASP A 30 21.90 -5.86 -10.17
N LEU A 31 20.68 -5.38 -9.94
CA LEU A 31 19.61 -6.15 -9.35
C LEU A 31 19.06 -7.28 -10.26
N THR A 32 19.24 -7.15 -11.59
CA THR A 32 18.91 -8.19 -12.58
C THR A 32 19.90 -9.35 -12.48
N THR A 33 21.20 -9.03 -12.45
CA THR A 33 22.31 -9.98 -12.33
C THR A 33 22.19 -10.80 -11.04
N PHE A 34 21.89 -10.15 -9.92
CA PHE A 34 21.66 -10.83 -8.64
C PHE A 34 20.44 -11.78 -8.69
N THR A 35 19.30 -11.28 -9.19
CA THR A 35 18.05 -12.05 -9.24
C THR A 35 18.15 -13.27 -10.17
N ASN A 36 18.70 -13.07 -11.37
CA ASN A 36 18.93 -14.17 -12.33
C ASN A 36 19.92 -15.20 -11.79
N GLY A 37 20.93 -14.76 -11.04
CA GLY A 37 21.87 -15.66 -10.33
C GLY A 37 21.15 -16.59 -9.35
N GLY A 38 20.27 -16.04 -8.51
CA GLY A 38 19.47 -16.82 -7.55
C GLY A 38 18.49 -17.77 -8.22
N GLN A 39 17.74 -17.29 -9.21
CA GLN A 39 16.83 -18.13 -10.00
C GLN A 39 17.58 -19.29 -10.67
N GLN A 40 18.76 -19.06 -11.26
CA GLN A 40 19.54 -20.10 -11.89
C GLN A 40 19.93 -21.24 -10.94
N CYS A 41 20.19 -20.95 -9.66
CA CYS A 41 20.45 -21.98 -8.64
C CYS A 41 19.23 -22.90 -8.47
N GLN A 42 18.03 -22.33 -8.33
CA GLN A 42 16.78 -23.09 -8.24
C GLN A 42 16.48 -23.87 -9.53
N ARG A 43 16.60 -23.24 -10.70
CA ARG A 43 16.41 -23.90 -12.00
C ARG A 43 17.31 -25.12 -12.16
N THR A 44 18.55 -25.03 -11.67
CA THR A 44 19.51 -26.15 -11.69
C THR A 44 19.06 -27.28 -10.77
N MET A 45 18.76 -27.00 -9.50
CA MET A 45 18.28 -27.99 -8.52
C MET A 45 17.04 -28.72 -9.04
N ILE A 46 16.01 -27.99 -9.46
CA ILE A 46 14.74 -28.59 -9.87
C ILE A 46 14.87 -29.41 -11.16
N SER A 47 15.75 -29.00 -12.09
CA SER A 47 16.06 -29.77 -13.30
C SER A 47 16.75 -31.09 -12.98
N ASN A 48 17.75 -31.05 -12.08
CA ASN A 48 18.48 -32.25 -11.66
C ASN A 48 17.54 -33.25 -10.98
N LEU A 49 16.68 -32.77 -10.07
CA LEU A 49 15.69 -33.60 -9.40
C LEU A 49 14.64 -34.18 -10.36
N LYS A 50 14.15 -33.42 -11.34
CA LYS A 50 13.25 -33.95 -12.37
C LYS A 50 13.93 -35.04 -13.20
N ASN A 51 15.13 -34.75 -13.72
CA ASN A 51 15.76 -35.57 -14.77
C ASN A 51 16.51 -36.80 -14.22
N ASN A 52 16.87 -36.83 -12.93
CA ASN A 52 17.57 -37.96 -12.33
C ASN A 52 16.89 -38.45 -11.05
N ALA A 53 16.21 -39.61 -11.16
CA ALA A 53 15.49 -40.26 -10.08
C ALA A 53 16.38 -40.67 -8.89
N SER A 54 17.67 -40.91 -9.08
CA SER A 54 18.58 -41.31 -7.98
C SER A 54 19.06 -40.13 -7.12
N LEU A 55 18.87 -38.89 -7.57
CA LEU A 55 19.20 -37.72 -6.76
C LEU A 55 18.18 -37.49 -5.64
N ASN A 56 18.70 -37.34 -4.43
CA ASN A 56 17.94 -36.96 -3.24
C ASN A 56 17.82 -35.42 -3.17
N CYS A 57 16.63 -34.93 -2.79
CA CYS A 57 16.35 -33.52 -2.56
C CYS A 57 17.40 -32.86 -1.64
N SER A 58 17.75 -33.48 -0.51
CA SER A 58 18.69 -32.88 0.46
C SER A 58 20.08 -32.61 -0.12
N PHE A 59 20.55 -33.47 -1.05
CA PHE A 59 21.84 -33.30 -1.72
C PHE A 59 21.80 -32.12 -2.72
N GLU A 60 20.76 -32.06 -3.55
CA GLU A 60 20.61 -30.95 -4.51
C GLU A 60 20.27 -29.62 -3.82
N TYR A 61 19.59 -29.64 -2.67
CA TYR A 61 19.39 -28.46 -1.82
C TYR A 61 20.72 -27.93 -1.28
N GLY A 62 21.61 -28.79 -0.78
CA GLY A 62 22.96 -28.38 -0.40
C GLY A 62 23.75 -27.74 -1.55
N ARG A 63 23.61 -28.27 -2.78
CA ARG A 63 24.21 -27.66 -3.98
C ARG A 63 23.56 -26.31 -4.32
N GLN A 64 22.25 -26.17 -4.13
CA GLN A 64 21.55 -24.89 -4.28
C GLN A 64 22.04 -23.85 -3.27
N SER A 65 22.18 -24.21 -1.98
CA SER A 65 22.73 -23.32 -0.94
C SER A 65 24.15 -22.84 -1.27
N ILE A 66 25.03 -23.75 -1.74
CA ILE A 66 26.38 -23.38 -2.20
C ILE A 66 26.31 -22.41 -3.39
N CYS A 67 25.42 -22.66 -4.35
CA CYS A 67 25.21 -21.78 -5.50
C CYS A 67 24.70 -20.39 -5.05
N LEU A 68 23.71 -20.31 -4.18
CA LEU A 68 23.16 -19.06 -3.65
C LEU A 68 24.25 -18.27 -2.89
N ASN A 69 24.99 -18.93 -2.00
CA ASN A 69 26.09 -18.29 -1.28
C ASN A 69 27.15 -17.76 -2.26
N GLY A 70 27.55 -18.52 -3.28
CA GLY A 70 28.48 -18.06 -4.32
C GLY A 70 27.97 -16.86 -5.12
N ARG A 71 26.67 -16.86 -5.49
CA ARG A 71 26.02 -15.73 -6.18
C ARG A 71 25.96 -14.47 -5.32
N VAL A 72 25.59 -14.60 -4.05
CA VAL A 72 25.58 -13.48 -3.09
C VAL A 72 27.00 -12.96 -2.87
N SER A 73 27.97 -13.85 -2.63
CA SER A 73 29.40 -13.52 -2.42
C SER A 73 29.95 -12.60 -3.50
N GLY A 74 29.74 -12.96 -4.78
CA GLY A 74 30.23 -12.17 -5.91
C GLY A 74 29.67 -10.75 -5.98
N CYS A 75 28.52 -10.49 -5.35
CA CYS A 75 27.88 -9.18 -5.30
C CYS A 75 28.25 -8.37 -4.04
N VAL A 76 28.37 -9.01 -2.87
CA VAL A 76 28.48 -8.30 -1.58
C VAL A 76 29.85 -8.31 -0.92
N ASP A 77 30.74 -9.24 -1.28
CA ASP A 77 32.01 -9.40 -0.55
C ASP A 77 32.89 -8.16 -0.66
N GLY A 78 33.30 -7.62 0.49
CA GLY A 78 34.08 -6.38 0.58
C GLY A 78 33.30 -5.12 0.18
N VAL A 79 31.95 -5.15 0.27
CA VAL A 79 31.11 -3.96 0.11
C VAL A 79 30.30 -3.72 1.40
N PRO A 80 30.80 -2.87 2.31
CA PRO A 80 30.06 -2.53 3.52
C PRO A 80 28.74 -1.81 3.22
N PRO A 81 27.67 -2.06 4.00
CA PRO A 81 27.55 -3.08 5.05
C PRO A 81 26.93 -4.41 4.54
N TYR A 82 26.88 -4.64 3.22
CA TYR A 82 26.28 -5.85 2.65
C TYR A 82 27.06 -7.12 2.98
N ASP A 83 28.40 -7.03 3.09
CA ASP A 83 29.27 -8.11 3.52
C ASP A 83 28.95 -8.60 4.94
N ALA A 84 28.66 -7.67 5.87
CA ALA A 84 28.30 -7.98 7.25
C ALA A 84 26.98 -8.75 7.41
N PHE A 85 26.05 -8.58 6.47
CA PHE A 85 24.73 -9.25 6.46
C PHE A 85 24.63 -10.41 5.45
N LYS A 86 25.74 -10.79 4.81
CA LYS A 86 25.84 -11.79 3.74
C LYS A 86 25.07 -13.08 4.04
N ARG A 87 25.20 -13.61 5.26
CA ARG A 87 24.55 -14.86 5.70
C ARG A 87 23.04 -14.74 5.64
N GLU A 88 22.49 -13.66 6.17
CA GLU A 88 21.07 -13.40 6.23
C GLU A 88 20.46 -13.15 4.83
N ILE A 89 21.24 -12.60 3.87
CA ILE A 89 20.82 -12.53 2.46
C ILE A 89 20.58 -13.93 1.89
N VAL A 90 21.51 -14.86 2.14
CA VAL A 90 21.42 -16.24 1.64
C VAL A 90 20.21 -16.94 2.29
N GLN A 91 20.01 -16.75 3.59
CA GLN A 91 18.85 -17.29 4.32
C GLN A 91 17.50 -16.81 3.74
N LEU A 92 17.38 -15.52 3.42
CA LEU A 92 16.17 -14.98 2.77
C LEU A 92 15.94 -15.54 1.36
N LEU A 93 17.01 -15.76 0.59
CA LEU A 93 16.89 -16.42 -0.71
C LEU A 93 16.48 -17.89 -0.55
N GLU A 94 17.02 -18.60 0.43
CA GLU A 94 16.68 -20.00 0.75
C GLU A 94 15.21 -20.20 1.14
N LEU A 95 14.56 -19.19 1.74
CA LEU A 95 13.12 -19.19 2.02
C LEU A 95 12.25 -19.05 0.76
N LEU A 96 12.73 -18.30 -0.24
CA LEU A 96 11.99 -17.99 -1.47
C LEU A 96 12.08 -19.12 -2.52
N VAL A 97 13.23 -19.79 -2.61
CA VAL A 97 13.46 -20.87 -3.57
C VAL A 97 12.88 -22.20 -3.11
N TYR A 98 12.88 -23.20 -4.00
CA TYR A 98 12.48 -24.56 -3.63
C TYR A 98 13.42 -25.16 -2.57
N HIS A 99 12.83 -25.69 -1.49
CA HIS A 99 13.55 -26.40 -0.43
C HIS A 99 12.77 -27.66 -0.03
N CYS A 100 13.45 -28.61 0.61
CA CYS A 100 12.93 -29.98 0.79
C CYS A 100 11.93 -30.14 1.95
N GLY A 101 11.20 -29.08 2.33
CA GLY A 101 10.36 -29.03 3.54
C GLY A 101 11.14 -28.80 4.84
N GLN A 102 12.46 -28.71 4.77
CA GLN A 102 13.35 -28.24 5.83
C GLN A 102 14.29 -27.19 5.25
N LEU A 103 14.76 -26.27 6.09
CA LEU A 103 15.74 -25.24 5.76
C LEU A 103 17.11 -25.60 6.37
N SER A 104 18.17 -24.97 5.88
CA SER A 104 19.52 -25.09 6.46
C SER A 104 19.68 -24.38 7.83
N PHE A 105 18.68 -23.58 8.23
CA PHE A 105 18.71 -22.69 9.39
C PHE A 105 17.32 -22.55 10.04
N ASP A 106 17.27 -22.08 11.28
CA ASP A 106 16.02 -21.65 11.92
C ASP A 106 15.70 -20.20 11.57
N VAL A 107 14.52 -19.93 11.03
CA VAL A 107 14.03 -18.58 10.71
C VAL A 107 14.02 -17.68 11.94
N SER A 108 13.74 -18.23 13.13
CA SER A 108 13.76 -17.48 14.39
C SER A 108 15.19 -17.08 14.84
N SER A 109 16.24 -17.61 14.21
CA SER A 109 17.65 -17.23 14.48
C SER A 109 18.15 -16.09 13.60
N MET A 110 17.35 -15.62 12.63
CA MET A 110 17.70 -14.47 11.79
C MET A 110 17.84 -13.18 12.61
N ASN A 111 18.81 -12.33 12.24
CA ASN A 111 19.14 -11.11 12.98
C ASN A 111 17.93 -10.15 13.10
N PRO A 112 17.38 -9.89 14.31
CA PRO A 112 16.21 -9.04 14.49
C PRO A 112 16.42 -7.59 14.06
N LEU A 113 17.66 -7.07 14.14
CA LEU A 113 17.98 -5.72 13.64
C LEU A 113 17.81 -5.67 12.13
N LEU A 114 18.26 -6.71 11.41
CA LEU A 114 18.06 -6.80 9.97
C LEU A 114 16.57 -6.94 9.65
N LEU A 115 15.84 -7.85 10.31
CA LEU A 115 14.41 -8.04 10.03
C LEU A 115 13.58 -6.77 10.29
N ASN A 116 13.85 -6.04 11.38
CA ASN A 116 13.22 -4.74 11.65
C ASN A 116 13.60 -3.68 10.62
N LEU A 117 14.89 -3.56 10.29
CA LEU A 117 15.41 -2.65 9.27
C LEU A 117 14.61 -2.86 7.96
N VAL A 118 14.53 -4.10 7.52
CA VAL A 118 13.97 -4.49 6.21
C VAL A 118 12.46 -4.71 6.22
N GLY A 119 11.80 -4.41 7.34
CA GLY A 119 10.34 -4.40 7.47
C GLY A 119 9.70 -5.79 7.40
N CYS A 120 10.41 -6.84 7.83
CA CYS A 120 9.96 -8.23 7.84
C CYS A 120 9.60 -8.73 9.24
N ASP A 121 8.51 -9.51 9.31
CA ASP A 121 8.08 -10.24 10.50
C ASP A 121 8.67 -11.67 10.51
N ALA A 122 9.47 -11.99 11.54
CA ALA A 122 10.12 -13.30 11.68
C ALA A 122 9.11 -14.46 11.88
N GLY A 123 7.98 -14.19 12.54
CA GLY A 123 6.94 -15.17 12.80
C GLY A 123 6.22 -15.55 11.51
N LYS A 124 5.85 -14.54 10.70
CA LYS A 124 5.23 -14.77 9.38
C LYS A 124 6.19 -15.42 8.38
N LEU A 125 7.47 -15.03 8.37
CA LEU A 125 8.48 -15.65 7.50
C LEU A 125 8.59 -17.17 7.72
N LYS A 126 8.36 -17.66 8.94
CA LYS A 126 8.39 -19.09 9.27
C LYS A 126 7.33 -19.90 8.53
N GLU A 127 6.20 -19.29 8.16
CA GLU A 127 5.14 -19.96 7.38
C GLU A 127 5.59 -20.31 5.95
N MET A 128 6.61 -19.62 5.41
CA MET A 128 7.11 -19.85 4.05
C MET A 128 7.62 -21.28 3.83
N VAL A 129 8.04 -21.98 4.90
CA VAL A 129 8.49 -23.38 4.87
C VAL A 129 7.43 -24.32 4.28
N SER A 130 6.15 -23.99 4.43
CA SER A 130 5.01 -24.81 3.97
C SER A 130 4.62 -24.59 2.49
N CYS A 131 5.14 -23.54 1.84
CA CYS A 131 4.68 -23.13 0.51
C CYS A 131 4.84 -24.21 -0.57
N TRP A 132 5.85 -25.07 -0.40
CA TRP A 132 6.17 -26.15 -1.34
C TRP A 132 5.51 -27.49 -1.00
N ASP A 133 4.70 -27.58 0.06
CA ASP A 133 4.24 -28.86 0.63
C ASP A 133 3.46 -29.72 -0.36
N GLU A 134 2.51 -29.14 -1.10
CA GLU A 134 1.74 -29.88 -2.10
C GLU A 134 2.60 -30.36 -3.27
N PHE A 135 3.47 -29.50 -3.79
CA PHE A 135 4.40 -29.85 -4.86
C PHE A 135 5.34 -30.97 -4.40
N ARG A 136 5.98 -30.81 -3.23
CA ARG A 136 6.90 -31.78 -2.64
C ARG A 136 6.23 -33.14 -2.39
N THR A 137 5.01 -33.14 -1.83
CA THR A 137 4.25 -34.36 -1.58
C THR A 137 3.95 -35.10 -2.88
N THR A 138 3.48 -34.39 -3.90
CA THR A 138 3.17 -34.95 -5.21
C THR A 138 4.44 -35.46 -5.92
N PHE A 139 5.51 -34.66 -5.92
CA PHE A 139 6.79 -34.99 -6.55
C PHE A 139 7.48 -36.22 -5.92
N ASN A 140 7.38 -36.35 -4.59
CA ASN A 140 7.90 -37.51 -3.88
C ASN A 140 7.05 -38.77 -4.10
N ALA A 141 5.74 -38.63 -4.29
CA ALA A 141 4.85 -39.74 -4.63
C ALA A 141 5.05 -40.22 -6.08
N SER A 142 5.20 -39.30 -7.03
CA SER A 142 5.52 -39.59 -8.43
C SER A 142 6.20 -38.41 -9.12
N ARG A 143 7.43 -38.60 -9.60
CA ARG A 143 8.18 -37.58 -10.38
C ARG A 143 7.61 -37.33 -11.79
N ASN A 144 6.66 -38.16 -12.23
CA ASN A 144 6.00 -38.09 -13.54
C ASN A 144 4.51 -37.69 -13.44
N ASP A 145 4.04 -37.27 -12.27
CA ASP A 145 2.65 -36.84 -12.09
C ASP A 145 2.33 -35.60 -12.95
N SER A 146 1.22 -35.64 -13.68
CA SER A 146 0.84 -34.59 -14.63
C SER A 146 0.47 -33.26 -13.96
N SER A 147 0.13 -33.27 -12.66
CA SER A 147 -0.17 -32.06 -11.88
C SER A 147 1.08 -31.31 -11.39
N LEU A 148 2.29 -31.87 -11.53
CA LEU A 148 3.53 -31.20 -11.12
C LEU A 148 3.74 -29.84 -11.80
N CYS A 149 3.27 -29.69 -13.03
CA CYS A 149 3.28 -28.41 -13.76
C CYS A 149 2.50 -27.32 -13.01
N SER A 150 1.26 -27.59 -12.56
CA SER A 150 0.49 -26.59 -11.81
C SER A 150 1.01 -26.43 -10.38
N LYS A 151 1.28 -27.54 -9.68
CA LYS A 151 1.72 -27.52 -8.28
C LYS A 151 3.05 -26.81 -8.07
N TYR A 152 3.99 -26.91 -9.01
CA TYR A 152 5.25 -26.15 -8.95
C TYR A 152 5.02 -24.64 -9.15
N ALA A 153 4.08 -24.26 -10.03
CA ALA A 153 3.70 -22.86 -10.22
C ALA A 153 2.98 -22.29 -8.99
N GLU A 154 2.04 -23.06 -8.42
CA GLU A 154 1.34 -22.76 -7.17
C GLU A 154 2.31 -22.62 -5.98
N GLY A 155 3.36 -23.46 -5.90
CA GLY A 155 4.40 -23.36 -4.87
C GLY A 155 5.18 -22.03 -4.94
N LYS A 156 5.65 -21.65 -6.14
CA LYS A 156 6.28 -20.34 -6.39
C LYS A 156 5.38 -19.16 -5.99
N GLN A 157 4.09 -19.29 -6.30
CA GLN A 157 3.07 -18.29 -5.97
C GLN A 157 2.81 -18.19 -4.46
N LYS A 158 2.71 -19.33 -3.74
CA LYS A 158 2.58 -19.37 -2.28
C LYS A 158 3.79 -18.74 -1.58
N CYS A 159 5.03 -19.09 -1.98
CA CYS A 159 6.25 -18.46 -1.48
C CYS A 159 6.22 -16.94 -1.68
N THR A 160 5.85 -16.49 -2.88
CA THR A 160 5.73 -15.07 -3.22
C THR A 160 4.73 -14.36 -2.30
N ASN A 161 3.54 -14.92 -2.11
CA ASN A 161 2.51 -14.29 -1.28
C ASN A 161 2.86 -14.27 0.20
N LYS A 162 3.42 -15.36 0.74
CA LYS A 162 3.87 -15.38 2.13
C LYS A 162 5.02 -14.41 2.39
N ALA A 163 5.94 -14.23 1.43
CA ALA A 163 6.94 -13.17 1.51
C ALA A 163 6.31 -11.76 1.58
N ARG A 164 5.21 -11.51 0.85
CA ARG A 164 4.45 -10.23 0.90
C ARG A 164 3.77 -9.97 2.23
N GLU A 165 3.06 -10.97 2.76
CA GLU A 165 2.40 -10.87 4.07
C GLU A 165 3.42 -10.66 5.20
N SER A 166 4.63 -11.18 5.01
CA SER A 166 5.73 -11.10 5.97
C SER A 166 6.52 -9.79 5.89
N CYS A 167 6.67 -9.18 4.71
CA CYS A 167 7.65 -8.11 4.49
C CYS A 167 7.08 -6.89 3.74
N LYS A 168 7.21 -5.71 4.34
CA LYS A 168 6.69 -4.44 3.82
C LYS A 168 7.31 -4.07 2.47
N SER A 169 6.49 -3.54 1.57
CA SER A 169 6.89 -3.02 0.25
C SER A 169 7.56 -4.04 -0.69
N ILE A 170 7.46 -5.35 -0.40
CA ILE A 170 8.15 -6.40 -1.17
C ILE A 170 7.52 -6.69 -2.55
N CYS A 171 6.40 -6.07 -2.91
CA CYS A 171 5.70 -6.33 -4.18
C CYS A 171 6.42 -5.74 -5.40
N GLN A 172 6.92 -4.50 -5.30
CA GLN A 172 7.54 -3.77 -6.43
C GLN A 172 8.88 -4.38 -6.89
N TYR A 173 9.34 -5.41 -6.18
CA TYR A 173 10.49 -6.23 -6.55
C TYR A 173 10.36 -7.69 -6.02
N ILE A 174 9.28 -8.41 -6.41
CA ILE A 174 9.29 -9.90 -6.57
C ILE A 174 8.99 -10.32 -8.02
N THR A 175 9.95 -10.96 -8.69
CA THR A 175 9.87 -11.50 -10.06
C THR A 175 9.26 -12.88 -10.08
N LYS A 176 8.28 -13.10 -10.97
CA LYS A 176 7.92 -14.45 -11.37
C LYS A 176 9.05 -15.09 -12.18
N ASP A 177 9.74 -16.08 -11.60
CA ASP A 177 10.48 -17.02 -12.45
C ASP A 177 9.45 -17.88 -13.20
N ALA A 178 9.24 -17.57 -14.48
CA ALA A 178 8.31 -18.31 -15.33
C ALA A 178 8.81 -19.74 -15.65
N TYR A 179 10.08 -20.07 -15.39
CA TYR A 179 10.64 -21.39 -15.67
C TYR A 179 9.93 -22.50 -14.87
N ASN A 180 9.51 -23.54 -15.58
CA ASN A 180 8.85 -24.70 -15.01
C ASN A 180 9.19 -25.96 -15.81
N PRO A 181 10.09 -26.84 -15.30
CA PRO A 181 10.54 -28.00 -16.07
C PRO A 181 9.45 -29.07 -16.20
N PHE A 182 8.38 -29.00 -15.42
CA PHE A 182 7.28 -29.97 -15.41
C PHE A 182 6.21 -29.68 -16.48
N CYS A 183 6.20 -28.46 -17.03
CA CYS A 183 5.29 -28.07 -18.11
C CYS A 183 5.91 -28.36 -19.49
N ALA A 184 5.08 -28.73 -20.47
CA ALA A 184 5.54 -29.14 -21.80
C ALA A 184 6.31 -28.05 -22.58
N ASN A 185 5.99 -26.78 -22.33
CA ASN A 185 6.66 -25.60 -22.89
C ASN A 185 7.78 -25.04 -21.98
N GLY A 186 8.19 -25.77 -20.93
CA GLY A 186 9.19 -25.32 -19.96
C GLY A 186 8.80 -24.09 -19.13
N THR A 187 7.53 -23.69 -19.16
CA THR A 187 7.03 -22.41 -18.62
C THR A 187 5.78 -22.65 -17.77
N ASP A 188 5.58 -21.87 -16.71
CA ASP A 188 4.35 -21.94 -15.91
C ASP A 188 3.09 -21.83 -16.77
N PRO A 189 2.00 -22.52 -16.40
CA PRO A 189 0.70 -22.25 -16.98
C PRO A 189 0.28 -20.79 -16.70
N PRO A 190 -0.63 -20.22 -17.52
CA PRO A 190 -1.33 -19.00 -17.15
C PRO A 190 -1.88 -19.13 -15.73
N ALA A 191 -1.74 -18.08 -14.92
CA ALA A 191 -2.18 -18.14 -13.52
C ALA A 191 -3.70 -18.37 -13.49
N GLN A 192 -4.11 -19.52 -12.93
CA GLN A 192 -5.54 -19.87 -12.81
C GLN A 192 -6.26 -19.06 -11.73
N THR A 193 -5.51 -18.28 -10.94
CA THR A 193 -6.00 -17.47 -9.83
C THR A 193 -5.34 -16.10 -9.82
N ALA A 194 -6.07 -15.08 -9.35
CA ALA A 194 -5.58 -13.70 -9.16
C ALA A 194 -4.47 -13.56 -8.08
N LEU A 195 -4.06 -14.67 -7.46
CA LEU A 195 -3.02 -14.77 -6.43
C LEU A 195 -1.60 -14.39 -6.93
N PHE A 196 -1.41 -13.85 -8.14
CA PHE A 196 -0.11 -13.35 -8.61
C PHE A 196 -0.16 -11.86 -8.97
N ASP A 197 -0.76 -11.02 -8.13
CA ASP A 197 -0.63 -9.56 -8.23
C ASP A 197 0.57 -9.01 -7.46
N CYS A 198 1.76 -9.55 -7.77
CA CYS A 198 2.99 -8.75 -7.90
C CYS A 198 3.11 -8.15 -9.32
N ASN A 199 1.99 -7.95 -10.01
CA ASN A 199 1.87 -6.74 -10.81
C ASN A 199 2.38 -5.56 -9.95
N PRO A 200 3.10 -4.59 -10.52
CA PRO A 200 3.17 -3.32 -9.84
C PRO A 200 1.70 -2.92 -9.61
N LEU A 201 1.33 -2.65 -8.36
CA LEU A 201 0.29 -1.64 -8.18
C LEU A 201 0.74 -0.50 -9.10
N PRO A 202 -0.08 0.00 -10.03
CA PRO A 202 0.02 1.39 -10.41
C PRO A 202 -0.03 2.07 -9.05
N SER A 203 1.13 2.53 -8.62
CA SER A 203 1.33 3.02 -7.27
C SER A 203 0.56 4.31 -7.25
N CYS A 204 -0.73 4.20 -6.95
CA CYS A 204 -1.57 5.31 -6.61
C CYS A 204 -1.11 5.74 -5.24
N THR A 205 0.02 6.45 -5.29
CA THR A 205 0.50 7.36 -4.27
C THR A 205 -0.69 8.18 -3.81
N ASN A 206 -0.72 8.53 -2.53
CA ASN A 206 -1.88 9.20 -1.97
C ASN A 206 -2.25 10.47 -2.75
N ILE A 207 -1.27 11.23 -3.29
CA ILE A 207 -1.49 12.28 -4.29
C ILE A 207 -2.39 11.85 -5.47
N VAL A 208 -2.11 10.76 -6.19
CA VAL A 208 -2.95 10.33 -7.32
C VAL A 208 -4.36 9.92 -6.86
N VAL A 209 -4.49 9.31 -5.68
CA VAL A 209 -5.82 8.97 -5.14
C VAL A 209 -6.60 10.22 -4.79
N TYR A 210 -6.00 11.15 -4.04
CA TYR A 210 -6.64 12.38 -3.59
C TYR A 210 -6.92 13.37 -4.74
N GLU A 211 -6.01 13.56 -5.70
CA GLU A 211 -6.26 14.38 -6.91
C GLU A 211 -7.52 13.93 -7.68
N ASN A 212 -7.74 12.62 -7.78
CA ASN A 212 -8.89 12.06 -8.49
C ASN A 212 -10.15 12.03 -7.61
N ALA A 213 -10.00 11.75 -6.31
CA ALA A 213 -11.10 11.86 -5.35
C ALA A 213 -11.65 13.28 -5.25
N MET A 214 -10.78 14.29 -5.26
CA MET A 214 -11.14 15.72 -5.23
C MET A 214 -11.95 16.16 -6.45
N LYS A 215 -11.68 15.62 -7.65
CA LYS A 215 -12.54 15.87 -8.83
C LYS A 215 -13.98 15.38 -8.58
N CYS A 216 -14.10 14.20 -7.97
CA CYS A 216 -15.40 13.64 -7.60
C CYS A 216 -16.06 14.41 -6.45
N ASP A 217 -15.29 14.90 -5.48
CA ASP A 217 -15.77 15.76 -4.39
C ASP A 217 -16.32 17.08 -4.96
N THR A 218 -15.53 17.83 -5.75
CA THR A 218 -15.94 19.07 -6.42
C THR A 218 -17.18 18.89 -7.30
N LYS A 219 -17.31 17.78 -8.02
CA LYS A 219 -18.53 17.47 -8.80
C LYS A 219 -19.73 17.26 -7.87
N SER A 220 -19.57 16.47 -6.81
CA SER A 220 -20.62 16.18 -5.84
C SER A 220 -21.10 17.44 -5.08
N ILE A 221 -20.18 18.36 -4.77
CA ILE A 221 -20.51 19.64 -4.12
C ILE A 221 -21.32 20.55 -5.06
N LYS A 222 -21.09 20.48 -6.38
CA LYS A 222 -21.93 21.18 -7.38
C LYS A 222 -23.33 20.58 -7.49
N ASP A 223 -23.47 19.26 -7.35
CA ASP A 223 -24.78 18.61 -7.27
C ASP A 223 -25.53 19.07 -5.99
N PHE A 224 -24.87 19.16 -4.83
CA PHE A 224 -25.44 19.75 -3.60
C PHE A 224 -25.81 21.24 -3.76
N ALA A 225 -24.96 22.05 -4.40
CA ALA A 225 -25.25 23.45 -4.71
C ALA A 225 -26.41 23.63 -5.71
N SER A 226 -26.80 22.57 -6.40
CA SER A 226 -27.97 22.49 -7.28
C SER A 226 -29.22 21.92 -6.58
N GLY A 227 -29.12 21.60 -5.29
CA GLY A 227 -30.24 21.12 -4.46
C GLY A 227 -30.40 19.60 -4.39
N GLU A 228 -29.44 18.81 -4.88
CA GLU A 228 -29.49 17.35 -4.69
C GLU A 228 -29.25 16.94 -3.23
N ASN A 229 -29.68 15.73 -2.88
CA ASN A 229 -29.56 15.17 -1.53
C ASN A 229 -28.62 13.96 -1.49
N CYS A 230 -28.24 13.54 -0.28
CA CYS A 230 -27.27 12.46 -0.04
C CYS A 230 -27.63 11.11 -0.68
N ASN A 231 -28.93 10.77 -0.79
CA ASN A 231 -29.35 9.52 -1.42
C ASN A 231 -29.07 9.50 -2.93
N THR A 232 -28.99 10.67 -3.58
CA THR A 232 -28.60 10.80 -5.00
C THR A 232 -27.09 11.03 -5.13
N VAL A 233 -26.51 11.92 -4.32
CA VAL A 233 -25.11 12.34 -4.47
C VAL A 233 -24.12 11.26 -4.00
N LEU A 234 -24.39 10.52 -2.93
CA LEU A 234 -23.45 9.50 -2.45
C LEU A 234 -23.29 8.32 -3.43
N PRO A 235 -24.34 7.78 -4.09
CA PRO A 235 -24.14 6.80 -5.17
C PRO A 235 -23.38 7.36 -6.37
N LYS A 236 -23.70 8.59 -6.83
CA LYS A 236 -22.96 9.26 -7.92
C LYS A 236 -21.48 9.45 -7.58
N ASN A 237 -21.18 9.87 -6.35
CA ASN A 237 -19.83 10.02 -5.83
C ASN A 237 -19.08 8.67 -5.82
N LYS A 238 -19.71 7.57 -5.34
CA LYS A 238 -19.10 6.22 -5.37
C LYS A 238 -18.80 5.80 -6.82
N ASN A 239 -19.72 6.04 -7.75
CA ASN A 239 -19.51 5.69 -9.16
C ASN A 239 -18.39 6.53 -9.80
N CYS A 240 -18.32 7.84 -9.52
CA CYS A 240 -17.21 8.70 -9.95
C CYS A 240 -15.86 8.20 -9.42
N LEU A 241 -15.78 7.88 -8.11
CA LEU A 241 -14.59 7.31 -7.49
C LEU A 241 -14.21 5.97 -8.13
N ARG A 242 -15.19 5.09 -8.43
CA ARG A 242 -14.92 3.84 -9.14
C ARG A 242 -14.34 4.11 -10.52
N GLU A 243 -14.95 4.99 -11.29
CA GLU A 243 -14.46 5.33 -12.63
C GLU A 243 -13.06 5.95 -12.64
N GLU A 244 -12.80 6.97 -11.83
CA GLU A 244 -11.51 7.65 -11.83
C GLU A 244 -10.41 6.79 -11.20
N LEU A 245 -10.68 6.11 -10.07
CA LEU A 245 -9.67 5.29 -9.40
C LEU A 245 -9.42 3.98 -10.12
N VAL A 246 -10.41 3.24 -10.63
CA VAL A 246 -10.14 1.97 -11.36
C VAL A 246 -9.36 2.21 -12.65
N LYS A 247 -9.58 3.34 -13.35
CA LYS A 247 -8.82 3.72 -14.56
C LYS A 247 -7.34 4.07 -14.27
N LYS A 248 -7.00 4.46 -13.02
CA LYS A 248 -5.66 4.95 -12.64
C LYS A 248 -4.92 4.02 -11.68
N CYS A 249 -5.64 3.21 -10.92
CA CYS A 249 -5.21 2.40 -9.79
C CYS A 249 -5.80 1.00 -9.95
N SER A 250 -5.13 0.08 -10.66
CA SER A 250 -5.69 -1.28 -10.86
C SER A 250 -5.84 -2.07 -9.55
N SER A 251 -5.08 -1.72 -8.50
CA SER A 251 -5.25 -2.26 -7.14
C SER A 251 -6.61 -1.94 -6.52
N VAL A 252 -7.31 -0.93 -7.04
CA VAL A 252 -8.63 -0.47 -6.58
C VAL A 252 -9.76 -1.23 -7.31
N GLN A 253 -9.43 -2.25 -8.11
CA GLN A 253 -10.43 -3.13 -8.75
C GLN A 253 -11.05 -4.15 -7.80
N GLU A 254 -10.36 -4.55 -6.73
CA GLU A 254 -10.94 -5.45 -5.74
C GLU A 254 -12.04 -4.72 -4.95
N ASP A 255 -13.27 -5.25 -4.96
CA ASP A 255 -14.44 -4.58 -4.36
C ASP A 255 -14.23 -4.22 -2.88
N LYS A 256 -13.57 -5.08 -2.10
CA LYS A 256 -13.28 -4.82 -0.68
C LYS A 256 -12.28 -3.66 -0.52
N PHE A 257 -11.19 -3.67 -1.27
CA PHE A 257 -10.19 -2.59 -1.27
C PHE A 257 -10.82 -1.27 -1.70
N PHE A 258 -11.67 -1.30 -2.73
CA PHE A 258 -12.40 -0.13 -3.21
C PHE A 258 -13.34 0.42 -2.14
N ASP A 259 -14.18 -0.42 -1.53
CA ASP A 259 -15.17 0.03 -0.55
C ASP A 259 -14.50 0.61 0.70
N ASP A 260 -13.39 0.04 1.16
CA ASP A 260 -12.59 0.59 2.26
C ASP A 260 -11.84 1.88 1.86
N SER A 261 -11.41 2.01 0.60
CA SER A 261 -10.87 3.26 0.05
C SER A 261 -11.95 4.35 -0.01
N VAL A 262 -13.18 4.01 -0.39
CA VAL A 262 -14.32 4.96 -0.41
C VAL A 262 -14.67 5.42 1.02
N LYS A 263 -14.70 4.52 2.01
CA LYS A 263 -14.92 4.88 3.42
C LYS A 263 -13.86 5.87 3.92
N THR A 264 -12.58 5.57 3.71
CA THR A 264 -11.47 6.41 4.19
C THR A 264 -11.41 7.76 3.48
N LEU A 265 -11.70 7.81 2.17
CA LEU A 265 -11.83 9.06 1.41
C LEU A 265 -12.99 9.91 1.92
N ARG A 266 -14.19 9.36 2.13
CA ARG A 266 -15.33 10.12 2.65
C ARG A 266 -15.16 10.57 4.10
N ALA A 267 -14.42 9.80 4.89
CA ALA A 267 -14.02 10.19 6.24
C ALA A 267 -12.93 11.27 6.27
N THR A 268 -12.29 11.62 5.15
CA THR A 268 -11.28 12.69 5.07
C THR A 268 -11.64 13.86 4.13
N LEU A 269 -12.59 13.70 3.22
CA LEU A 269 -13.07 14.73 2.29
C LEU A 269 -14.42 15.33 2.75
N MET A 270 -14.97 16.29 1.99
CA MET A 270 -16.13 17.07 2.45
C MET A 270 -17.47 16.39 2.19
N VAL A 271 -17.64 15.65 1.09
CA VAL A 271 -18.96 15.23 0.60
C VAL A 271 -19.86 14.56 1.64
N GLU A 272 -19.35 13.63 2.44
CA GLU A 272 -20.19 12.97 3.46
C GLU A 272 -20.26 13.78 4.76
N GLN A 273 -19.11 14.31 5.21
CA GLN A 273 -19.00 15.06 6.47
C GLN A 273 -19.84 16.36 6.46
N PHE A 274 -19.74 17.16 5.40
CA PHE A 274 -20.32 18.52 5.36
C PHE A 274 -21.80 18.53 4.97
N PHE A 275 -22.30 17.50 4.28
CA PHE A 275 -23.64 17.51 3.69
C PHE A 275 -24.57 16.40 4.19
N CYS A 276 -24.03 15.31 4.73
CA CYS A 276 -24.82 14.12 5.04
C CYS A 276 -24.84 13.82 6.54
N ASN A 277 -23.74 13.30 7.08
CA ASN A 277 -23.70 12.78 8.44
C ASN A 277 -22.34 13.05 9.07
N LYS A 278 -22.30 13.02 10.41
CA LYS A 278 -21.04 12.82 11.13
C LYS A 278 -20.40 11.51 10.68
N VAL A 279 -19.14 11.56 10.25
CA VAL A 279 -18.39 10.37 9.84
C VAL A 279 -17.44 9.95 10.96
N THR A 280 -17.34 8.65 11.18
CA THR A 280 -16.34 8.02 12.07
C THR A 280 -15.67 6.88 11.34
N LEU A 281 -14.35 6.75 11.47
CA LEU A 281 -13.59 5.68 10.85
C LEU A 281 -13.05 4.71 11.92
N ASP A 282 -13.54 3.47 11.90
CA ASP A 282 -12.86 2.37 12.60
C ASP A 282 -11.70 1.85 11.72
N LYS A 283 -10.48 2.29 12.03
CA LYS A 283 -9.28 1.87 11.31
C LYS A 283 -8.99 0.38 11.44
N ALA A 284 -9.46 -0.31 12.48
CA ALA A 284 -9.23 -1.76 12.65
C ALA A 284 -10.09 -2.60 11.68
N ALA A 285 -11.21 -2.06 11.21
CA ALA A 285 -12.09 -2.68 10.23
C ALA A 285 -11.67 -2.43 8.76
N ILE A 286 -10.67 -1.58 8.52
CA ILE A 286 -10.16 -1.22 7.19
C ILE A 286 -9.09 -2.21 6.73
N HIS A 287 -9.17 -2.65 5.47
CA HIS A 287 -8.17 -3.52 4.86
C HIS A 287 -6.75 -2.93 4.94
N GLU A 288 -5.79 -3.72 5.45
CA GLU A 288 -4.44 -3.26 5.86
C GLU A 288 -3.64 -2.54 4.76
N ASN A 289 -3.94 -2.80 3.48
CA ASN A 289 -3.27 -2.20 2.34
C ASN A 289 -3.88 -0.86 1.88
N VAL A 290 -5.03 -0.43 2.43
CA VAL A 290 -5.62 0.89 2.18
C VAL A 290 -4.83 1.94 2.97
N LYS A 291 -4.23 2.93 2.27
CA LYS A 291 -3.38 3.99 2.85
C LYS A 291 -3.99 5.39 2.77
N THR A 292 -5.19 5.52 2.23
CA THR A 292 -6.03 6.72 2.39
C THR A 292 -6.55 6.80 3.82
N GLY A 293 -6.76 8.02 4.34
CA GLY A 293 -7.19 8.20 5.74
C GLY A 293 -6.09 8.02 6.79
N ASP A 294 -4.82 8.26 6.44
CA ASP A 294 -3.71 8.27 7.41
C ASP A 294 -3.69 9.54 8.28
N CYS A 295 -4.78 9.74 9.03
CA CYS A 295 -4.95 10.83 9.99
C CYS A 295 -5.10 10.29 11.42
N GLN A 296 -4.65 11.05 12.41
CA GLN A 296 -4.76 10.70 13.83
C GLN A 296 -6.25 10.59 14.26
N GLN A 297 -6.55 9.99 15.40
CA GLN A 297 -7.95 9.73 15.80
C GLN A 297 -8.71 11.04 16.08
N GLU A 298 -7.98 12.05 16.52
CA GLU A 298 -8.38 13.42 16.80
C GLU A 298 -8.96 14.09 15.54
N PHE A 299 -8.41 13.78 14.36
CA PHE A 299 -8.86 14.32 13.06
C PHE A 299 -10.38 14.20 12.89
N PHE A 300 -10.97 13.03 13.15
CA PHE A 300 -12.41 12.81 12.94
C PHE A 300 -13.28 13.58 13.95
N THR A 301 -12.72 13.96 15.10
CA THR A 301 -13.40 14.80 16.08
C THR A 301 -13.32 16.27 15.70
N ASP A 302 -12.19 16.72 15.18
CA ASP A 302 -11.99 18.13 14.80
C ASP A 302 -12.58 18.46 13.42
N ALA A 303 -12.54 17.53 12.46
CA ALA A 303 -13.22 17.65 11.18
C ALA A 303 -14.75 17.77 11.35
N GLU A 304 -15.34 17.04 12.30
CA GLU A 304 -16.76 17.20 12.65
C GLU A 304 -17.06 18.58 13.25
N LYS A 305 -16.17 19.17 14.06
CA LYS A 305 -16.32 20.56 14.56
C LYS A 305 -16.28 21.59 13.42
N CYS A 306 -15.54 21.31 12.34
CA CYS A 306 -15.56 22.11 11.12
C CYS A 306 -16.85 21.93 10.31
N ALA A 307 -17.36 20.69 10.24
CA ALA A 307 -18.47 20.30 9.37
C ALA A 307 -19.85 20.64 9.93
N GLU A 308 -20.09 20.40 11.23
CA GLU A 308 -21.42 20.48 11.85
C GLU A 308 -22.10 21.86 11.72
N PRO A 309 -21.40 23.00 11.97
CA PRO A 309 -22.04 24.32 11.85
C PRO A 309 -22.46 24.63 10.41
N PHE A 310 -21.64 24.24 9.43
CA PHE A 310 -21.98 24.38 8.01
C PHE A 310 -23.14 23.47 7.64
N ARG A 311 -23.12 22.20 8.04
CA ARG A 311 -24.16 21.20 7.74
C ARG A 311 -25.52 21.65 8.29
N SER A 312 -25.54 22.26 9.47
CA SER A 312 -26.74 22.87 10.08
C SER A 312 -27.28 24.05 9.25
N ILE A 313 -26.44 25.02 8.88
CA ILE A 313 -26.81 26.16 8.03
C ILE A 313 -27.29 25.69 6.65
N TYR A 314 -26.55 24.80 6.00
CA TYR A 314 -26.89 24.23 4.69
C TYR A 314 -28.23 23.51 4.71
N SER A 315 -28.52 22.72 5.76
CA SER A 315 -29.76 21.95 5.87
C SER A 315 -30.98 22.85 6.05
N ASN A 316 -30.87 23.88 6.90
CA ASN A 316 -31.95 24.82 7.21
C ASN A 316 -32.18 25.90 6.15
N SER A 317 -31.19 26.16 5.28
CA SER A 317 -31.30 27.21 4.26
C SER A 317 -32.26 26.81 3.12
N VAL A 318 -33.21 27.70 2.83
CA VAL A 318 -34.14 27.60 1.69
C VAL A 318 -33.39 27.75 0.37
N GLU A 319 -32.42 28.68 0.30
CA GLU A 319 -31.64 28.97 -0.89
C GLU A 319 -30.20 28.48 -0.71
N LYS A 320 -29.84 27.38 -1.38
CA LYS A 320 -28.49 26.80 -1.25
C LYS A 320 -27.37 27.73 -1.70
N LYS A 321 -27.67 28.78 -2.47
CA LYS A 321 -26.71 29.81 -2.90
C LYS A 321 -26.82 31.15 -2.14
N SER A 322 -27.47 31.14 -0.98
CA SER A 322 -27.53 32.31 -0.09
C SER A 322 -26.14 32.69 0.44
N GLN A 323 -25.94 33.98 0.73
CA GLN A 323 -24.68 34.53 1.25
C GLN A 323 -24.23 33.83 2.54
N GLU A 324 -25.17 33.36 3.36
CA GLU A 324 -24.89 32.62 4.59
C GLU A 324 -24.25 31.25 4.30
N VAL A 325 -24.83 30.46 3.38
CA VAL A 325 -24.28 29.16 2.96
C VAL A 325 -22.92 29.34 2.29
N CYS A 326 -22.80 30.32 1.39
CA CYS A 326 -21.54 30.73 0.74
C CYS A 326 -20.43 31.03 1.77
N THR A 327 -20.73 31.85 2.77
CA THR A 327 -19.77 32.26 3.81
C THR A 327 -19.43 31.11 4.76
N SER A 328 -20.44 30.34 5.19
CA SER A 328 -20.26 29.21 6.11
C SER A 328 -19.42 28.10 5.47
N PHE A 329 -19.64 27.78 4.18
CA PHE A 329 -18.82 26.81 3.44
C PHE A 329 -17.36 27.25 3.36
N ALA A 330 -17.11 28.54 3.10
CA ALA A 330 -15.75 29.09 3.05
C ALA A 330 -15.02 29.01 4.41
N VAL A 331 -15.74 29.14 5.53
CA VAL A 331 -15.20 28.95 6.88
C VAL A 331 -14.91 27.47 7.16
N ALA A 332 -15.87 26.58 6.86
CA ALA A 332 -15.73 25.15 7.10
C ALA A 332 -14.57 24.54 6.26
N LYS A 333 -14.41 24.92 4.99
CA LYS A 333 -13.27 24.55 4.15
C LYS A 333 -11.93 24.91 4.79
N LYS A 334 -11.79 26.15 5.26
CA LYS A 334 -10.55 26.66 5.88
C LYS A 334 -10.25 25.97 7.21
N CYS A 335 -11.30 25.63 7.96
CA CYS A 335 -11.19 24.80 9.17
C CYS A 335 -10.67 23.40 8.84
N LEU A 336 -11.29 22.70 7.88
CA LEU A 336 -10.90 21.33 7.52
C LEU A 336 -9.48 21.26 6.93
N ASN A 337 -9.09 22.22 6.07
CA ASN A 337 -7.71 22.35 5.58
C ASN A 337 -6.69 22.37 6.73
N LYS A 338 -6.96 23.17 7.78
CA LYS A 338 -6.08 23.25 8.97
C LYS A 338 -6.03 21.91 9.74
N VAL A 339 -7.17 21.22 9.86
CA VAL A 339 -7.23 19.90 10.51
C VAL A 339 -6.49 18.83 9.71
N HIS A 340 -6.46 18.92 8.36
CA HIS A 340 -5.57 18.07 7.55
C HIS A 340 -4.08 18.35 7.83
N GLU A 341 -3.69 19.62 7.88
CA GLU A 341 -2.30 20.04 8.16
C GLU A 341 -1.82 19.61 9.56
N GLU A 342 -2.70 19.71 10.58
CA GLU A 342 -2.35 19.43 11.98
C GLU A 342 -2.46 17.95 12.37
N SER A 343 -3.35 17.17 11.72
CA SER A 343 -3.71 15.82 12.18
C SER A 343 -3.55 14.71 11.14
N CYS A 344 -3.13 14.99 9.90
CA CYS A 344 -2.85 13.95 8.89
C CYS A 344 -1.35 13.76 8.61
N ASN A 345 -0.91 12.50 8.56
CA ASN A 345 0.45 12.10 8.27
C ASN A 345 0.68 12.02 6.74
N PHE A 346 0.42 13.12 6.04
CA PHE A 346 0.58 13.22 4.59
C PHE A 346 1.91 13.84 4.21
N ASP A 347 2.51 13.35 3.13
CA ASP A 347 3.61 14.07 2.48
C ASP A 347 3.11 15.38 1.86
N GLU A 348 4.02 16.33 1.62
CA GLU A 348 3.69 17.66 1.10
C GLU A 348 2.91 17.64 -0.22
N SER A 349 3.13 16.63 -1.07
CA SER A 349 2.45 16.52 -2.37
C SER A 349 1.02 15.98 -2.22
N THR A 350 0.83 14.99 -1.34
CA THR A 350 -0.50 14.50 -0.94
C THR A 350 -1.30 15.59 -0.23
N LEU A 351 -0.67 16.36 0.67
CA LEU A 351 -1.31 17.47 1.37
C LEU A 351 -1.76 18.57 0.39
N LYS A 352 -0.93 18.97 -0.57
CA LYS A 352 -1.33 19.91 -1.63
C LYS A 352 -2.47 19.39 -2.51
N ALA A 353 -2.59 18.08 -2.67
CA ALA A 353 -3.65 17.47 -3.46
C ALA A 353 -5.01 17.38 -2.73
N ILE A 354 -5.03 17.37 -1.39
CA ILE A 354 -6.26 17.32 -0.60
C ILE A 354 -6.79 18.71 -0.19
N LEU A 355 -5.92 19.72 -0.08
CA LEU A 355 -6.30 21.06 0.35
C LEU A 355 -7.32 21.71 -0.61
N PHE A 356 -8.43 22.19 -0.05
CA PHE A 356 -9.49 22.85 -0.81
C PHE A 356 -9.06 24.27 -1.22
N ASN A 357 -9.32 24.61 -2.49
CA ASN A 357 -9.05 25.92 -3.04
C ASN A 357 -10.21 26.92 -2.75
N ASP A 358 -10.14 28.08 -3.38
CA ASP A 358 -11.13 29.16 -3.28
C ASP A 358 -12.42 28.90 -4.08
N GLU A 359 -12.58 27.77 -4.79
CA GLU A 359 -13.80 27.44 -5.52
C GLU A 359 -14.97 27.19 -4.56
N ASN A 360 -16.11 27.85 -4.81
CA ASN A 360 -17.27 27.81 -3.94
C ASN A 360 -18.57 27.93 -4.78
N PRO A 361 -19.23 26.79 -5.11
CA PRO A 361 -20.41 26.81 -5.98
C PRO A 361 -21.67 27.34 -5.29
N PHE A 362 -21.60 27.65 -3.99
CA PHE A 362 -22.67 28.31 -3.23
C PHE A 362 -22.59 29.85 -3.31
N CYS A 363 -21.48 30.42 -3.78
CA CYS A 363 -21.33 31.87 -4.00
C CYS A 363 -21.65 32.24 -5.45
N GLU A 364 -22.22 33.43 -5.69
CA GLU A 364 -22.62 33.87 -7.05
C GLU A 364 -21.46 33.93 -8.04
N ASN A 365 -20.29 34.39 -7.60
CA ASN A 365 -19.06 34.46 -8.39
C ASN A 365 -18.31 33.12 -8.48
N GLY A 366 -18.85 32.04 -7.89
CA GLY A 366 -18.22 30.73 -7.81
C GLY A 366 -16.98 30.66 -6.91
N LYS A 367 -16.73 31.67 -6.07
CA LYS A 367 -15.51 31.83 -5.27
C LYS A 367 -15.81 32.18 -3.82
N ASP A 368 -14.94 31.75 -2.91
CA ASP A 368 -15.00 32.14 -1.50
C ASP A 368 -15.04 33.67 -1.36
N PRO A 369 -15.80 34.21 -0.38
CA PRO A 369 -15.70 35.62 -0.04
C PRO A 369 -14.25 35.98 0.28
N LEU A 370 -13.76 37.04 -0.36
CA LEU A 370 -12.51 37.68 0.04
C LEU A 370 -12.60 38.00 1.53
N LYS A 371 -11.47 37.93 2.25
CA LYS A 371 -11.36 38.52 3.59
C LYS A 371 -11.52 40.04 3.46
N ASN A 372 -12.77 40.50 3.40
CA ASN A 372 -13.10 41.84 3.83
C ASN A 372 -12.61 41.92 5.29
N GLY A 373 -11.56 42.70 5.51
CA GLY A 373 -11.19 43.10 6.85
C GLY A 373 -12.45 43.65 7.53
N VAL A 374 -12.66 43.28 8.79
CA VAL A 374 -13.84 43.71 9.55
C VAL A 374 -13.79 45.22 9.68
N ASN A 375 -14.47 45.92 8.76
CA ASN A 375 -14.87 47.31 8.98
C ASN A 375 -15.81 47.28 10.19
N GLY A 376 -15.37 47.87 11.29
CA GLY A 376 -16.01 47.75 12.58
C GLY A 376 -17.40 48.37 12.60
N ALA A 377 -18.43 47.55 12.34
CA ALA A 377 -19.82 47.85 12.65
C ALA A 377 -20.61 46.54 12.89
N GLN A 378 -20.86 46.26 14.18
CA GLN A 378 -21.99 45.47 14.69
C GLN A 378 -22.27 44.08 14.08
N ALA A 379 -21.69 43.03 14.69
CA ALA A 379 -22.40 41.80 15.02
C ALA A 379 -21.67 41.05 16.16
N THR A 380 -22.14 41.21 17.41
CA THR A 380 -21.61 40.45 18.55
C THR A 380 -22.29 39.10 18.67
N ILE A 381 -21.57 38.02 18.39
CA ILE A 381 -21.87 36.65 18.84
C ILE A 381 -20.58 36.09 19.46
N PRO A 382 -20.61 35.49 20.67
CA PRO A 382 -19.39 35.26 21.46
C PRO A 382 -18.58 34.06 20.97
N PHE A 383 -17.34 34.31 20.54
CA PHE A 383 -16.31 33.28 20.44
C PHE A 383 -15.88 32.84 21.84
N LEU A 384 -16.37 31.68 22.31
CA LEU A 384 -15.87 31.02 23.52
C LEU A 384 -14.50 30.38 23.23
N PHE A 385 -13.44 31.16 23.43
CA PHE A 385 -12.08 30.63 23.55
C PHE A 385 -11.94 29.88 24.88
N VAL A 386 -12.01 28.54 24.85
CA VAL A 386 -11.56 27.70 25.96
C VAL A 386 -10.05 27.51 25.84
N ILE A 387 -9.28 28.44 26.40
CA ILE A 387 -7.84 28.26 26.61
C ILE A 387 -7.65 27.58 27.96
N SER A 388 -7.44 26.27 27.96
CA SER A 388 -7.07 25.52 29.17
C SER A 388 -5.60 25.80 29.54
N ILE A 389 -5.37 26.91 30.25
CA ILE A 389 -4.11 27.13 30.97
C ILE A 389 -4.19 26.34 32.28
N VAL A 390 -3.38 25.30 32.41
CA VAL A 390 -3.15 24.62 33.69
C VAL A 390 -1.71 24.87 34.11
N PHE A 391 -1.51 25.80 35.04
CA PHE A 391 -0.27 25.94 35.80
C PHE A 391 -0.59 25.88 37.30
N SER A 392 -0.11 24.79 37.91
CA SER A 392 0.62 24.81 39.19
C SER A 392 -0.06 25.02 40.56
N LEU A 393 0.12 23.98 41.40
CA LEU A 393 0.75 23.97 42.74
C LEU A 393 -0.09 23.88 44.05
N VAL A 394 0.33 22.91 44.89
CA VAL A 394 0.43 22.90 46.38
C VAL A 394 -0.88 22.74 47.17
N ALA A 395 -1.19 21.53 47.66
CA ALA A 395 -0.81 20.93 48.99
C ALA A 395 -1.92 21.17 50.06
N PRO A 396 -1.97 20.47 51.21
CA PRO A 396 -0.86 20.12 52.12
C PRO A 396 -0.19 18.76 51.88
#